data_AF-A0A375CJW9-F1
#
_entry.id   AF-A0A375CJW9-F1
#
_cell.length_a   1.000
_cell.length_b   1.000
_cell.length_c   1.000
_cell.angle_alpha   90.00
_cell.angle_beta   90.00
_cell.angle_gamma   90.00
#
_symmetry.space_group_name_H-M   'P 1'
#
loop_
_entity.id
_entity.type
_entity.pdbx_description
1 polymer ?
#
loop_
_entity_poly.entity_id
_entity_poly.type
_entity_poly.pdbx_seq_one_letter_code
_entity_poly.pdbx_strand_id
1 'polypeptide(L)'
;MSTQNANESLRDSQSPLFQLSDYLARRVAIRAIGLGLVMALIPPLSHGSQPGRGITAGFEVRLIQLIIDHHYSALRMTELAAGTDPQRTGNLTPDEGTSPTPGYPVTRPKSSLDEVKSMARMENRSQREEIAHLRVLLRQWYGIDYEPRVRQEQQQMLAFLDNAQPGRQFDHVFLEVFSRHHYTLLQPLNACITGADRRHDELIRLCTQMWHVQTAAVDEMRQLLERHFHIADYQPFSVDRPLHGQAGSPRGQHSGGD
;
A
#
# COMPACT_ATOMS: atom_id res chain seq x y z
N MET A 1 -37.24 -20.76 -41.32
CA MET A 1 -38.36 -21.41 -40.60
C MET A 1 -37.96 -21.42 -39.12
N SER A 2 -38.24 -20.37 -38.32
CA SER A 2 -39.47 -20.04 -37.54
C SER A 2 -39.95 -21.25 -36.72
N THR A 3 -40.09 -21.24 -35.38
CA THR A 3 -40.74 -20.27 -34.46
C THR A 3 -40.38 -20.52 -32.97
N GLN A 4 -40.23 -19.43 -32.16
CA GLN A 4 -40.87 -19.09 -30.85
C GLN A 4 -41.25 -20.19 -29.82
N ASN A 5 -41.30 -20.04 -28.48
CA ASN A 5 -41.35 -18.91 -27.54
C ASN A 5 -41.06 -19.42 -26.10
N ALA A 6 -40.70 -18.49 -25.20
CA ALA A 6 -40.47 -18.67 -23.77
C ALA A 6 -41.76 -18.82 -22.93
N ASN A 7 -41.67 -19.39 -21.71
CA ASN A 7 -42.31 -18.76 -20.53
C ASN A 7 -41.76 -19.26 -19.18
N GLU A 8 -41.76 -18.33 -18.23
CA GLU A 8 -41.23 -18.33 -16.87
C GLU A 8 -42.34 -18.50 -15.80
N SER A 9 -41.98 -19.11 -14.66
CA SER A 9 -42.19 -18.59 -13.28
C SER A 9 -43.56 -18.61 -12.54
N LEU A 10 -43.45 -18.52 -11.20
CA LEU A 10 -44.37 -17.98 -10.16
C LEU A 10 -45.38 -18.96 -9.50
N ARG A 11 -45.82 -18.86 -8.23
CA ARG A 11 -45.43 -18.23 -6.93
C ARG A 11 -46.53 -18.60 -5.88
N ASP A 12 -46.16 -18.57 -4.59
CA ASP A 12 -46.91 -18.12 -3.36
C ASP A 12 -48.32 -18.59 -2.91
N SER A 13 -48.35 -19.00 -1.62
CA SER A 13 -49.16 -18.49 -0.46
C SER A 13 -50.64 -18.88 -0.22
N GLN A 14 -50.94 -19.40 1.00
CA GLN A 14 -51.83 -18.82 2.06
C GLN A 14 -52.44 -19.86 3.04
N SER A 15 -52.47 -19.52 4.35
CA SER A 15 -53.10 -20.19 5.52
C SER A 15 -54.61 -19.78 5.70
N PRO A 16 -55.47 -20.31 6.63
CA PRO A 16 -55.33 -20.16 8.10
C PRO A 16 -56.01 -21.21 9.07
N LEU A 17 -55.63 -21.07 10.36
CA LEU A 17 -56.19 -21.40 11.69
C LEU A 17 -57.62 -21.99 11.90
N PHE A 18 -57.76 -22.93 12.86
CA PHE A 18 -58.80 -22.95 13.93
C PHE A 18 -58.41 -23.85 15.13
N GLN A 19 -58.75 -23.41 16.34
CA GLN A 19 -58.43 -23.91 17.69
C GLN A 19 -59.49 -24.88 18.28
N LEU A 20 -59.14 -25.59 19.38
CA LEU A 20 -59.90 -25.89 20.65
C LEU A 20 -59.54 -27.31 21.16
N SER A 21 -58.82 -27.54 22.26
CA SER A 21 -59.02 -27.39 23.72
C SER A 21 -59.50 -28.67 24.46
N ASP A 22 -59.01 -28.80 25.70
CA ASP A 22 -59.43 -29.66 26.84
C ASP A 22 -58.76 -31.04 26.99
N TYR A 23 -57.68 -31.15 27.79
CA TYR A 23 -57.66 -31.41 29.25
C TYR A 23 -58.31 -32.73 29.70
N LEU A 24 -57.48 -33.66 30.21
CA LEU A 24 -57.66 -34.22 31.57
C LEU A 24 -56.39 -34.97 32.04
N ALA A 25 -55.96 -34.61 33.24
CA ALA A 25 -54.78 -35.09 33.92
C ALA A 25 -55.07 -36.32 34.81
N ARG A 26 -54.04 -37.14 35.11
CA ARG A 26 -53.66 -37.51 36.49
C ARG A 26 -52.38 -38.36 36.60
N ARG A 27 -51.37 -37.74 37.25
CA ARG A 27 -50.35 -38.26 38.21
C ARG A 27 -49.31 -39.25 37.64
N VAL A 28 -48.01 -39.02 37.83
CA VAL A 28 -47.28 -39.25 39.09
C VAL A 28 -45.90 -38.57 39.10
N ALA A 29 -45.52 -38.12 40.31
CA ALA A 29 -44.18 -37.85 40.87
C ALA A 29 -43.35 -36.66 40.39
N ILE A 30 -43.34 -35.65 41.26
CA ILE A 30 -42.32 -34.61 41.41
C ILE A 30 -40.96 -35.27 41.67
N ARG A 31 -39.97 -34.96 40.83
CA ARG A 31 -38.57 -34.84 41.24
C ARG A 31 -38.08 -33.47 40.81
N ALA A 32 -37.99 -32.56 41.77
CA ALA A 32 -37.19 -31.36 41.65
C ALA A 32 -35.72 -31.78 41.64
N ILE A 33 -35.04 -31.63 40.51
CA ILE A 33 -33.58 -31.59 40.43
C ILE A 33 -33.24 -30.34 39.62
N GLY A 34 -32.33 -29.56 40.18
CA GLY A 34 -32.17 -28.14 39.95
C GLY A 34 -31.97 -27.74 38.49
N LEU A 35 -32.45 -26.53 38.21
CA LEU A 35 -32.10 -25.72 37.05
C LEU A 35 -30.59 -25.43 37.13
N GLY A 36 -29.78 -26.37 36.63
CA GLY A 36 -28.36 -26.15 36.39
C GLY A 36 -28.21 -25.25 35.18
N LEU A 37 -28.09 -23.94 35.44
CA LEU A 37 -27.63 -22.99 34.43
C LEU A 37 -26.19 -23.40 34.08
N VAL A 38 -26.02 -24.23 33.05
CA VAL A 38 -24.71 -24.49 32.45
C VAL A 38 -24.32 -23.21 31.73
N MET A 39 -23.73 -22.29 32.48
CA MET A 39 -23.02 -21.15 31.94
C MET A 39 -21.81 -21.76 31.20
N ALA A 40 -21.96 -21.95 29.89
CA ALA A 40 -20.84 -22.35 29.05
C ALA A 40 -19.75 -21.30 29.24
N LEU A 41 -18.71 -21.67 29.99
CA LEU A 41 -17.43 -20.97 29.99
C LEU A 41 -16.91 -21.08 28.56
N ILE A 42 -17.31 -20.14 27.71
CA ILE A 42 -16.62 -19.88 26.46
C ILE A 42 -15.23 -19.47 26.92
N PRO A 43 -14.18 -20.30 26.71
CA PRO A 43 -12.84 -19.86 27.04
C PRO A 43 -12.64 -18.54 26.30
N PRO A 44 -12.05 -17.51 26.95
CA PRO A 44 -11.67 -16.32 26.20
C PRO A 44 -10.89 -16.83 24.99
N LEU A 45 -11.29 -16.41 23.78
CA LEU A 45 -10.53 -16.70 22.57
C LEU A 45 -9.07 -16.49 22.96
N SER A 46 -8.28 -17.57 22.93
CA SER A 46 -6.85 -17.52 23.22
C SER A 46 -6.28 -16.63 22.14
N HIS A 47 -6.24 -15.36 22.45
CA HIS A 47 -5.77 -14.32 21.58
C HIS A 47 -4.28 -14.57 21.24
N GLY A 48 -3.59 -15.46 21.98
CA GLY A 48 -2.22 -15.94 21.74
C GLY A 48 -1.96 -16.64 20.40
N SER A 49 -3.00 -17.04 19.66
CA SER A 49 -2.85 -17.66 18.33
C SER A 49 -2.91 -16.69 17.15
N GLN A 50 -3.20 -15.40 17.39
CA GLN A 50 -3.22 -14.43 16.30
C GLN A 50 -1.80 -14.00 15.89
N PRO A 51 -1.55 -13.80 14.58
CA PRO A 51 -0.41 -13.05 14.08
C PRO A 51 -0.20 -11.76 14.90
N GLY A 52 1.04 -11.53 15.36
CA GLY A 52 1.48 -10.27 15.97
C GLY A 52 1.86 -10.39 17.44
N ARG A 53 2.18 -11.60 17.89
CA ARG A 53 2.51 -11.90 19.29
C ARG A 53 3.82 -12.65 19.42
N GLY A 54 4.64 -12.23 20.38
CA GLY A 54 5.94 -12.81 20.65
C GLY A 54 7.09 -11.86 20.30
N ILE A 55 8.29 -12.41 20.15
CA ILE A 55 9.52 -11.63 20.03
C ILE A 55 9.61 -10.77 18.76
N THR A 56 8.85 -11.09 17.70
CA THR A 56 8.86 -10.37 16.42
C THR A 56 7.86 -9.23 16.36
N ALA A 57 6.86 -9.17 17.26
CA ALA A 57 5.76 -8.19 17.18
C ALA A 57 6.27 -6.74 17.13
N GLY A 58 7.27 -6.41 17.95
CA GLY A 58 7.88 -5.07 17.94
C GLY A 58 8.63 -4.76 16.63
N PHE A 59 9.22 -5.77 15.99
CA PHE A 59 9.84 -5.62 14.67
C PHE A 59 8.78 -5.38 13.60
N GLU A 60 7.74 -6.20 13.57
CA GLU A 60 6.65 -6.14 12.57
C GLU A 60 5.90 -4.80 12.64
N VAL A 61 5.58 -4.31 13.85
CA VAL A 61 4.95 -2.99 14.03
C VAL A 61 5.85 -1.87 13.49
N ARG A 62 7.14 -1.88 13.82
CA ARG A 62 8.07 -0.84 13.35
C ARG A 62 8.26 -0.89 11.83
N LEU A 63 8.32 -2.08 11.27
CA LEU A 63 8.41 -2.29 9.83
C LEU A 63 7.18 -1.73 9.12
N ILE A 64 5.97 -2.10 9.57
CA ILE A 64 4.74 -1.65 8.91
C ILE A 64 4.61 -0.12 9.00
N GLN A 65 4.89 0.47 10.16
CA GLN A 65 4.95 1.94 10.31
C GLN A 65 6.01 2.57 9.39
N LEU A 66 7.16 1.91 9.21
CA LEU A 66 8.20 2.33 8.26
C LEU A 66 7.70 2.35 6.82
N ILE A 67 7.07 1.27 6.37
CA ILE A 67 6.55 1.20 5.00
C ILE A 67 5.46 2.25 4.78
N ILE A 68 4.54 2.42 5.75
CA ILE A 68 3.48 3.45 5.67
C ILE A 68 4.08 4.85 5.47
N ASP A 69 5.03 5.25 6.31
CA ASP A 69 5.66 6.58 6.20
C ASP A 69 6.48 6.73 4.92
N HIS A 70 7.18 5.66 4.52
CA HIS A 70 7.95 5.61 3.28
C HIS A 70 7.07 5.85 2.06
N HIS A 71 5.99 5.10 1.92
CA HIS A 71 5.00 5.29 0.85
C HIS A 71 4.29 6.63 0.95
N TYR A 72 3.99 7.12 2.16
CA TYR A 72 3.34 8.42 2.33
C TYR A 72 4.18 9.57 1.76
N SER A 73 5.50 9.52 1.95
CA SER A 73 6.40 10.51 1.32
C SER A 73 6.43 10.42 -0.21
N ALA A 74 6.32 9.21 -0.76
CA ALA A 74 6.27 8.99 -2.21
C ALA A 74 5.04 9.61 -2.86
N LEU A 75 3.92 9.68 -2.13
CA LEU A 75 2.71 10.35 -2.63
C LEU A 75 3.04 11.80 -3.00
N ARG A 76 3.77 12.50 -2.14
CA ARG A 76 4.18 13.87 -2.44
C ARG A 76 5.21 13.95 -3.57
N MET A 77 6.15 13.02 -3.64
CA MET A 77 7.14 12.97 -4.73
C MET A 77 6.46 12.83 -6.10
N THR A 78 5.51 11.90 -6.19
CA THR A 78 4.76 11.59 -7.42
C THR A 78 3.76 12.70 -7.78
N GLU A 79 3.17 13.38 -6.80
CA GLU A 79 2.38 14.61 -7.01
C GLU A 79 3.19 15.76 -7.62
N LEU A 80 4.45 15.94 -7.22
CA LEU A 80 5.33 16.94 -7.82
C LEU A 80 5.60 16.61 -9.30
N ALA A 81 5.72 15.32 -9.65
CA ALA A 81 5.96 14.90 -11.01
C ALA A 81 4.71 15.03 -11.91
N ALA A 82 3.61 14.40 -11.52
CA ALA A 82 2.40 14.29 -12.33
C ALA A 82 1.37 15.40 -12.07
N GLY A 83 1.54 16.22 -11.03
CA GLY A 83 0.54 17.18 -10.59
C GLY A 83 -0.62 16.50 -9.84
N THR A 84 -1.58 17.32 -9.40
CA THR A 84 -2.79 16.85 -8.68
C THR A 84 -4.06 17.43 -9.27
N ASP A 85 -5.11 16.60 -9.31
CA ASP A 85 -6.45 17.02 -9.69
C ASP A 85 -7.35 17.07 -8.45
N PRO A 86 -7.83 18.26 -8.03
CA PRO A 86 -8.76 18.36 -6.91
C PRO A 86 -10.14 17.76 -7.23
N GLN A 87 -10.50 17.68 -8.52
CA GLN A 87 -11.67 16.97 -8.99
C GLN A 87 -11.28 16.04 -10.14
N ARG A 88 -11.50 14.74 -9.95
CA ARG A 88 -11.31 13.77 -11.03
C ARG A 88 -12.55 13.74 -11.91
N THR A 89 -12.33 13.86 -13.21
CA THR A 89 -13.34 13.49 -14.20
C THR A 89 -13.24 11.98 -14.42
N GLY A 90 -14.35 11.29 -14.73
CA GLY A 90 -14.34 9.85 -15.00
C GLY A 90 -13.61 9.45 -16.29
N ASN A 91 -13.05 10.41 -17.02
CA ASN A 91 -12.34 10.21 -18.27
C ASN A 91 -10.84 10.04 -18.01
N LEU A 92 -10.22 9.05 -18.64
CA LEU A 92 -8.77 8.87 -18.62
C LEU A 92 -8.13 9.76 -19.68
N THR A 93 -7.23 10.65 -19.26
CA THR A 93 -6.48 11.53 -20.17
C THR A 93 -4.99 11.49 -19.84
N PRO A 94 -4.09 11.72 -20.81
CA PRO A 94 -2.65 11.78 -20.54
C PRO A 94 -2.26 12.89 -19.54
N ASP A 95 -3.07 13.95 -19.47
CA ASP A 95 -2.88 15.13 -18.64
C ASP A 95 -3.49 15.01 -17.23
N GLU A 96 -4.13 13.89 -16.89
CA GLU A 96 -4.64 13.68 -15.54
C GLU A 96 -3.49 13.73 -14.51
N GLY A 97 -3.76 14.29 -13.35
CA GLY A 97 -2.88 14.30 -12.19
C GLY A 97 -3.19 13.16 -11.22
N THR A 98 -2.57 13.21 -10.04
CA THR A 98 -2.89 12.32 -8.92
C THR A 98 -3.96 12.93 -8.02
N SER A 99 -4.48 12.14 -7.09
CA SER A 99 -5.34 12.70 -6.04
C SER A 99 -4.46 13.45 -5.04
N PRO A 100 -4.86 14.63 -4.52
CA PRO A 100 -4.04 15.37 -3.58
C PRO A 100 -3.93 14.65 -2.23
N THR A 101 -2.72 14.56 -1.69
CA THR A 101 -2.49 14.11 -0.32
C THR A 101 -2.95 15.18 0.68
N PRO A 102 -3.74 14.82 1.72
CA PRO A 102 -4.14 15.77 2.75
C PRO A 102 -2.93 16.48 3.37
N GLY A 103 -3.05 17.79 3.57
CA GLY A 103 -1.98 18.63 4.12
C GLY A 103 -1.01 19.22 3.09
N TYR A 104 -1.08 18.78 1.83
CA TYR A 104 -0.33 19.40 0.73
C TYR A 104 -1.21 20.27 -0.17
N PRO A 105 -0.66 21.35 -0.74
CA PRO A 105 -1.38 22.17 -1.70
C PRO A 105 -1.56 21.44 -3.04
N VAL A 106 -2.63 21.78 -3.76
CA VAL A 106 -2.79 21.41 -5.17
C VAL A 106 -1.55 21.84 -5.95
N THR A 107 -1.00 20.92 -6.73
CA THR A 107 0.32 21.04 -7.35
C THR A 107 0.20 20.85 -8.85
N ARG A 108 0.88 21.71 -9.61
CA ARG A 108 1.03 21.54 -11.07
C ARG A 108 2.14 20.54 -11.36
N PRO A 109 2.06 19.76 -12.45
CA PRO A 109 3.14 18.84 -12.82
C PRO A 109 4.43 19.60 -13.08
N LYS A 110 5.53 19.14 -12.48
CA LYS A 110 6.89 19.63 -12.76
C LYS A 110 7.60 18.80 -13.82
N SER A 111 7.15 17.56 -14.06
CA SER A 111 7.75 16.70 -15.10
C SER A 111 7.37 17.15 -16.51
N SER A 112 8.32 17.10 -17.44
CA SER A 112 8.04 17.28 -18.87
C SER A 112 7.94 15.97 -19.65
N LEU A 113 8.36 14.84 -19.08
CA LEU A 113 8.33 13.53 -19.71
C LEU A 113 7.02 12.80 -19.40
N ASP A 114 6.27 12.42 -20.43
CA ASP A 114 4.99 11.72 -20.25
C ASP A 114 5.16 10.33 -19.62
N GLU A 115 6.28 9.64 -19.89
CA GLU A 115 6.65 8.39 -19.22
C GLU A 115 6.79 8.59 -17.70
N VAL A 116 7.45 9.68 -17.27
CA VAL A 116 7.63 9.99 -15.84
C VAL A 116 6.30 10.33 -15.18
N LYS A 117 5.44 11.13 -15.83
CA LYS A 117 4.09 11.41 -15.31
C LYS A 117 3.25 10.14 -15.18
N SER A 118 3.31 9.26 -16.19
CA SER A 118 2.57 8.00 -16.20
C SER A 118 3.03 7.07 -15.07
N MET A 119 4.33 6.85 -14.94
CA MET A 119 4.93 6.09 -13.86
C MET A 119 4.55 6.68 -12.49
N ALA A 120 4.67 8.00 -12.31
CA ALA A 120 4.32 8.67 -11.07
C ALA A 120 2.84 8.49 -10.69
N ARG A 121 1.91 8.50 -11.64
CA ARG A 121 0.48 8.24 -11.35
C ARG A 121 0.22 6.80 -10.92
N MET A 122 0.87 5.85 -11.58
CA MET A 122 0.77 4.43 -11.24
C MET A 122 1.30 4.20 -9.83
N GLU A 123 2.50 4.67 -9.54
CA GLU A 123 3.16 4.57 -8.23
C GLU A 123 2.33 5.25 -7.13
N ASN A 124 1.80 6.45 -7.38
CA ASN A 124 0.94 7.13 -6.42
C ASN A 124 -0.30 6.30 -6.05
N ARG A 125 -0.92 5.63 -7.04
CA ARG A 125 -2.10 4.79 -6.82
C ARG A 125 -1.76 3.54 -6.01
N SER A 126 -0.74 2.80 -6.43
CA SER A 126 -0.30 1.57 -5.75
C SER A 126 0.10 1.86 -4.31
N GLN A 127 0.89 2.91 -4.07
CA GLN A 127 1.35 3.26 -2.73
C GLN A 127 0.21 3.75 -1.82
N ARG A 128 -0.86 4.36 -2.35
CA ARG A 128 -2.08 4.65 -1.57
C ARG A 128 -2.80 3.39 -1.13
N GLU A 129 -2.91 2.41 -2.02
CA GLU A 129 -3.55 1.12 -1.72
C GLU A 129 -2.76 0.36 -0.65
N GLU A 130 -1.42 0.36 -0.76
CA GLU A 130 -0.54 -0.26 0.23
C GLU A 130 -0.63 0.43 1.60
N ILE A 131 -0.64 1.76 1.66
CA ILE A 131 -0.85 2.50 2.92
C ILE A 131 -2.17 2.09 3.57
N ALA A 132 -3.26 2.04 2.78
CA ALA A 132 -4.58 1.68 3.30
C ALA A 132 -4.59 0.25 3.86
N HIS A 133 -4.02 -0.71 3.14
CA HIS A 133 -3.92 -2.11 3.58
C HIS A 133 -3.08 -2.23 4.85
N LEU A 134 -1.88 -1.65 4.87
CA LEU A 134 -0.97 -1.71 6.03
C LEU A 134 -1.56 -1.08 7.30
N ARG A 135 -2.34 0.01 7.17
CA ARG A 135 -3.07 0.60 8.30
C ARG A 135 -4.14 -0.34 8.85
N VAL A 136 -4.85 -1.06 7.98
CA VAL A 136 -5.80 -2.11 8.40
C VAL A 136 -5.08 -3.22 9.14
N LEU A 137 -3.92 -3.67 8.65
CA LEU A 137 -3.12 -4.71 9.32
C LEU A 137 -2.65 -4.26 10.71
N LEU A 138 -2.14 -3.03 10.84
CA LEU A 138 -1.74 -2.49 12.16
C LEU A 138 -2.89 -2.48 13.17
N ARG A 139 -4.07 -2.06 12.71
CA ARG A 139 -5.26 -2.00 13.55
C ARG A 139 -5.74 -3.39 13.94
N GLN A 140 -5.84 -4.31 12.98
CA GLN A 140 -6.41 -5.64 13.21
C GLN A 140 -5.47 -6.54 14.01
N TRP A 141 -4.16 -6.53 13.72
CA TRP A 141 -3.21 -7.43 14.38
C TRP A 141 -2.67 -6.88 15.70
N TYR A 142 -2.53 -5.56 15.83
CA TYR A 142 -1.89 -4.93 16.98
C TYR A 142 -2.75 -3.91 17.72
N GLY A 143 -3.96 -3.60 17.23
CA GLY A 143 -4.81 -2.58 17.84
C GLY A 143 -4.28 -1.15 17.68
N ILE A 144 -3.35 -0.92 16.74
CA ILE A 144 -2.70 0.38 16.54
C ILE A 144 -3.42 1.14 15.43
N ASP A 145 -3.97 2.31 15.75
CA ASP A 145 -4.39 3.28 14.74
C ASP A 145 -3.23 4.23 14.44
N TYR A 146 -2.63 4.07 13.27
CA TYR A 146 -1.43 4.82 12.89
C TYR A 146 -1.75 5.89 11.86
N GLU A 147 -1.30 7.11 12.12
CA GLU A 147 -1.33 8.20 11.16
C GLU A 147 0.01 8.32 10.44
N PRO A 148 0.04 8.26 9.09
CA PRO A 148 1.27 8.41 8.32
C PRO A 148 1.94 9.76 8.55
N ARG A 149 3.26 9.78 8.46
CA ARG A 149 4.07 11.00 8.60
C ARG A 149 5.30 10.97 7.70
N VAL A 150 5.81 12.15 7.38
CA VAL A 150 7.09 12.29 6.64
C VAL A 150 8.25 12.36 7.62
N ARG A 151 9.18 11.40 7.51
CA ARG A 151 10.42 11.28 8.28
C ARG A 151 11.48 12.26 7.79
N GLN A 152 12.47 12.55 8.64
CA GLN A 152 13.53 13.52 8.34
C GLN A 152 14.29 13.21 7.04
N GLU A 153 14.64 11.95 6.80
CA GLU A 153 15.32 11.52 5.57
C GLU A 153 14.46 11.79 4.32
N GLN A 154 13.15 11.61 4.43
CA GLN A 154 12.20 11.84 3.34
C GLN A 154 11.96 13.34 3.12
N GLN A 155 12.02 14.16 4.18
CA GLN A 155 11.95 15.63 4.05
C GLN A 155 13.10 16.16 3.19
N GLN A 156 14.30 15.59 3.32
CA GLN A 156 15.45 15.98 2.48
C GLN A 156 15.22 15.64 1.01
N MET A 157 14.71 14.43 0.72
CA MET A 157 14.36 14.01 -0.65
C MET A 157 13.29 14.93 -1.26
N LEU A 158 12.24 15.26 -0.49
CA LEU A 158 11.21 16.20 -0.93
C LEU A 158 11.78 17.59 -1.21
N ALA A 159 12.67 18.09 -0.36
CA ALA A 159 13.31 19.38 -0.58
C ALA A 159 14.09 19.43 -1.90
N PHE A 160 14.75 18.34 -2.31
CA PHE A 160 15.42 18.31 -3.62
C PHE A 160 14.44 18.42 -4.79
N LEU A 161 13.31 17.72 -4.71
CA LEU A 161 12.26 17.77 -5.74
C LEU A 161 11.54 19.12 -5.78
N ASP A 162 11.26 19.70 -4.62
CA ASP A 162 10.63 21.01 -4.50
C ASP A 162 11.51 22.12 -5.11
N ASN A 163 12.83 22.05 -4.91
CA ASN A 163 13.78 23.05 -5.41
C ASN A 163 14.19 22.84 -6.88
N ALA A 164 13.97 21.67 -7.48
CA ALA A 164 14.30 21.42 -8.88
C ALA A 164 13.40 22.23 -9.83
N GLN A 165 13.95 22.84 -10.89
CA GLN A 165 13.14 23.59 -11.86
C GLN A 165 12.29 22.63 -12.71
N PRO A 166 11.02 22.96 -13.00
CA PRO A 166 10.19 22.17 -13.90
C PRO A 166 10.84 21.86 -15.25
N GLY A 167 10.45 20.73 -15.83
CA GLY A 167 10.98 20.20 -17.08
C GLY A 167 12.19 19.30 -16.87
N ARG A 168 13.13 19.34 -17.83
CA ARG A 168 14.25 18.40 -17.90
C ARG A 168 15.11 18.32 -16.63
N GLN A 169 15.27 19.42 -15.88
CA GLN A 169 16.01 19.38 -14.61
C GLN A 169 15.24 18.59 -13.55
N PHE A 170 13.95 18.86 -13.38
CA PHE A 170 13.10 18.11 -12.48
C PHE A 170 13.07 16.62 -12.86
N ASP A 171 12.92 16.29 -14.13
CA ASP A 171 12.89 14.90 -14.61
C ASP A 171 14.16 14.13 -14.22
N HIS A 172 15.34 14.74 -14.37
CA HIS A 172 16.60 14.15 -13.95
C HIS A 172 16.65 13.91 -12.44
N VAL A 173 16.37 14.95 -11.65
CA VAL A 173 16.42 14.88 -10.17
C VAL A 173 15.37 13.89 -9.64
N PHE A 174 14.17 13.87 -10.23
CA PHE A 174 13.11 12.97 -9.86
C PHE A 174 13.51 11.51 -10.05
N LEU A 175 14.08 11.15 -11.20
CA LEU A 175 14.50 9.77 -11.46
C LEU A 175 15.60 9.30 -10.49
N GLU A 176 16.58 10.16 -10.17
CA GLU A 176 17.60 9.83 -9.17
C GLU A 176 16.99 9.71 -7.76
N VAL A 177 16.25 10.72 -7.30
CA VAL A 177 15.71 10.77 -5.95
C VAL A 177 14.70 9.66 -5.71
N PHE A 178 13.81 9.41 -6.67
CA PHE A 178 12.76 8.42 -6.53
C PHE A 178 13.30 6.98 -6.67
N SER A 179 14.31 6.75 -7.51
CA SER A 179 15.04 5.47 -7.55
C SER A 179 15.72 5.18 -6.20
N ARG A 180 16.38 6.18 -5.61
CA ARG A 180 16.94 6.06 -4.27
C ARG A 180 15.87 5.80 -3.21
N HIS A 181 14.74 6.51 -3.25
CA HIS A 181 13.63 6.30 -2.33
C HIS A 181 13.16 4.83 -2.37
N HIS A 182 12.91 4.26 -3.55
CA HIS A 182 12.52 2.85 -3.66
C HIS A 182 13.60 1.90 -3.12
N TYR A 183 14.87 2.18 -3.43
CA TYR A 183 16.00 1.38 -2.95
C TYR A 183 16.07 1.30 -1.41
N THR A 184 15.77 2.39 -0.69
CA THR A 184 15.89 2.39 0.79
C THR A 184 14.90 1.42 1.47
N LEU A 185 13.86 0.97 0.78
CA LEU A 185 12.90 0.01 1.32
C LEU A 185 13.35 -1.44 1.14
N LEU A 186 14.31 -1.73 0.27
CA LEU A 186 14.72 -3.10 -0.05
C LEU A 186 15.30 -3.85 1.15
N GLN A 187 16.13 -3.19 1.98
CA GLN A 187 16.69 -3.82 3.18
C GLN A 187 15.61 -4.13 4.23
N PRO A 188 14.71 -3.20 4.63
CA PRO A 188 13.59 -3.50 5.50
C PRO A 188 12.71 -4.66 5.00
N LEU A 189 12.40 -4.68 3.70
CA LEU A 189 11.60 -5.74 3.09
C LEU A 189 12.32 -7.09 3.13
N ASN A 190 13.62 -7.13 2.84
CA ASN A 190 14.38 -8.37 2.94
C ASN A 190 14.42 -8.91 4.39
N ALA A 191 14.58 -8.01 5.38
CA ALA A 191 14.52 -8.39 6.79
C ALA A 191 13.14 -8.98 7.17
N CYS A 192 12.05 -8.46 6.59
CA CYS A 192 10.71 -8.99 6.78
C CYS A 192 10.57 -10.42 6.26
N ILE A 193 10.99 -10.65 5.02
CA ILE A 193 10.88 -11.95 4.33
C ILE A 193 11.55 -13.07 5.13
N THR A 194 12.67 -12.77 5.80
CA THR A 194 13.44 -13.75 6.56
C THR A 194 13.17 -13.76 8.07
N GLY A 195 12.62 -12.67 8.62
CA GLY A 195 12.64 -12.39 10.06
C GLY A 195 11.27 -12.20 10.72
N ALA A 196 10.19 -12.06 9.94
CA ALA A 196 8.83 -12.03 10.50
C ALA A 196 8.42 -13.39 11.11
N ASP A 197 7.42 -13.39 12.00
CA ASP A 197 6.84 -14.63 12.49
C ASP A 197 6.26 -15.43 11.32
N ARG A 198 6.66 -16.69 11.20
CA ARG A 198 6.24 -17.59 10.11
C ARG A 198 4.73 -17.82 10.03
N ARG A 199 3.96 -17.44 11.05
CA ARG A 199 2.49 -17.50 11.03
C ARG A 199 1.85 -16.27 10.36
N HIS A 200 2.63 -15.24 10.01
CA HIS A 200 2.17 -14.06 9.25
C HIS A 200 2.45 -14.24 7.77
N ASP A 201 1.88 -15.28 7.17
CA ASP A 201 2.05 -15.54 5.74
C ASP A 201 1.59 -14.33 4.88
N GLU A 202 0.58 -13.59 5.34
CA GLU A 202 0.15 -12.35 4.68
C GLU A 202 1.24 -11.27 4.69
N LEU A 203 1.88 -11.01 5.84
CA LEU A 203 2.95 -10.02 5.93
C LEU A 203 4.15 -10.41 5.08
N ILE A 204 4.55 -11.69 5.12
CA ILE A 204 5.69 -12.21 4.34
C ILE A 204 5.41 -12.07 2.84
N ARG A 205 4.19 -12.43 2.39
CA ARG A 205 3.79 -12.24 0.97
C ARG A 205 3.79 -10.77 0.58
N LEU A 206 3.26 -9.89 1.42
CA LEU A 206 3.24 -8.45 1.15
C LEU A 206 4.66 -7.89 1.00
N CYS A 207 5.56 -8.25 1.94
CA CYS A 207 6.96 -7.85 1.87
C CYS A 207 7.67 -8.38 0.62
N THR A 208 7.38 -9.62 0.21
CA THR A 208 7.93 -10.24 -1.01
C THR A 208 7.43 -9.51 -2.26
N GLN A 209 6.13 -9.21 -2.34
CA GLN A 209 5.54 -8.49 -3.46
C GLN A 209 6.11 -7.07 -3.59
N MET A 210 6.16 -6.32 -2.49
CA MET A 210 6.76 -4.99 -2.45
C MET A 210 8.23 -5.05 -2.88
N TRP A 211 9.00 -6.05 -2.42
CA TRP A 211 10.41 -6.16 -2.81
C TRP A 211 10.57 -6.28 -4.33
N HIS A 212 9.75 -7.09 -4.99
CA HIS A 212 9.76 -7.22 -6.44
C HIS A 212 9.33 -5.94 -7.16
N VAL A 213 8.24 -5.30 -6.72
CA VAL A 213 7.73 -4.07 -7.32
C VAL A 213 8.74 -2.92 -7.16
N GLN A 214 9.29 -2.73 -5.95
CA GLN A 214 10.30 -1.69 -5.69
C GLN A 214 11.57 -1.90 -6.53
N THR A 215 11.99 -3.16 -6.72
CA THR A 215 13.16 -3.48 -7.57
C THR A 215 12.88 -3.18 -9.04
N ALA A 216 11.69 -3.52 -9.54
CA ALA A 216 11.29 -3.22 -10.92
C ALA A 216 11.19 -1.71 -11.17
N ALA A 217 10.62 -0.95 -10.23
CA ALA A 217 10.53 0.51 -10.31
C ALA A 217 11.92 1.18 -10.32
N VAL A 218 12.86 0.69 -9.50
CA VAL A 218 14.27 1.13 -9.55
C VAL A 218 14.87 0.93 -10.94
N ASP A 219 14.64 -0.23 -11.55
CA ASP A 219 15.14 -0.53 -12.90
C ASP A 219 14.48 0.34 -13.97
N GLU A 220 13.16 0.53 -13.92
CA GLU A 220 12.44 1.43 -14.84
C GLU A 220 13.01 2.85 -14.81
N MET A 221 13.26 3.40 -13.62
CA MET A 221 13.86 4.72 -13.47
C MET A 221 15.29 4.79 -14.00
N ARG A 222 16.08 3.71 -13.84
CA ARG A 222 17.44 3.61 -14.41
C ARG A 222 17.39 3.58 -15.94
N GLN A 223 16.46 2.84 -16.52
CA GLN A 223 16.27 2.84 -17.96
C GLN A 223 15.82 4.22 -18.48
N LEU A 224 14.96 4.95 -17.75
CA LEU A 224 14.58 6.32 -18.09
C LEU A 224 15.77 7.29 -18.01
N LEU A 225 16.64 7.14 -17.01
CA LEU A 225 17.90 7.90 -16.91
C LEU A 225 18.82 7.64 -18.10
N GLU A 226 18.98 6.39 -18.52
CA GLU A 226 19.76 6.06 -19.70
C GLU A 226 19.17 6.68 -20.97
N ARG A 227 17.87 6.49 -21.22
CA ARG A 227 17.21 6.94 -22.45
C ARG A 227 17.21 8.46 -22.62
N HIS A 228 16.92 9.20 -21.55
CA HIS A 228 16.69 10.65 -21.63
C HIS A 228 17.89 11.50 -21.20
N PHE A 229 18.82 10.91 -20.46
CA PHE A 229 19.97 11.62 -19.87
C PHE A 229 21.32 10.96 -20.18
N HIS A 230 21.35 9.80 -20.83
CA HIS A 230 22.56 9.03 -21.16
C HIS A 230 23.35 8.59 -19.91
N ILE A 231 22.65 8.30 -18.82
CA ILE A 231 23.24 7.83 -17.55
C ILE A 231 22.88 6.35 -17.35
N ALA A 232 23.70 5.45 -17.90
CA ALA A 232 23.49 4.00 -17.83
C ALA A 232 24.00 3.37 -16.51
N ASP A 233 24.96 4.00 -15.85
CA ASP A 233 25.67 3.46 -14.68
C ASP A 233 25.10 3.94 -13.35
N TYR A 234 23.96 4.63 -13.35
CA TYR A 234 23.34 5.13 -12.12
C TYR A 234 23.08 4.00 -11.11
N GLN A 235 23.53 4.22 -9.88
CA GLN A 235 23.35 3.34 -8.74
C GLN A 235 22.62 4.07 -7.61
N PRO A 236 21.45 3.58 -7.15
CA PRO A 236 20.64 4.25 -6.14
C PRO A 236 21.25 4.17 -4.71
N PHE A 237 22.29 3.36 -4.52
CA PHE A 237 22.96 3.14 -3.24
C PHE A 237 24.16 4.08 -2.96
N SER A 238 24.62 4.83 -3.96
CA SER A 238 25.77 5.72 -3.80
C SER A 238 25.39 6.89 -2.86
N VAL A 239 25.90 6.90 -1.63
CA VAL A 239 25.74 8.02 -0.69
C VAL A 239 26.51 9.26 -1.14
N ASP A 240 27.52 9.09 -1.99
CA ASP A 240 28.39 10.16 -2.51
C ASP A 240 27.78 10.93 -3.69
N ARG A 241 26.61 10.51 -4.18
CA ARG A 241 25.84 11.20 -5.22
C ARG A 241 24.38 11.25 -4.81
N PRO A 242 23.95 12.40 -4.30
CA PRO A 242 22.87 13.03 -5.02
C PRO A 242 23.23 14.48 -5.37
N LEU A 243 22.83 14.93 -6.56
CA LEU A 243 22.57 16.34 -6.91
C LEU A 243 23.78 17.23 -7.29
N HIS A 244 24.34 17.01 -8.48
CA HIS A 244 25.06 18.09 -9.16
C HIS A 244 24.08 19.00 -9.90
N GLY A 245 23.70 20.08 -9.23
CA GLY A 245 23.37 21.34 -9.87
C GLY A 245 24.63 22.17 -10.08
N GLN A 246 25.46 21.86 -11.09
CA GLN A 246 26.30 22.85 -11.77
C GLN A 246 26.97 22.26 -13.01
N ALA A 247 27.12 23.13 -14.01
CA ALA A 247 27.51 22.85 -15.38
C ALA A 247 28.86 22.13 -15.54
N GLY A 248 28.95 21.29 -16.58
CA GLY A 248 30.19 21.08 -17.32
C GLY A 248 30.90 19.74 -17.15
N SER A 249 30.74 18.88 -18.16
CA SER A 249 31.62 17.78 -18.59
C SER A 249 31.65 16.44 -17.81
N PRO A 250 31.69 15.30 -18.53
CA PRO A 250 31.68 13.97 -17.92
C PRO A 250 33.09 13.56 -17.49
N ARG A 251 33.24 13.12 -16.24
CA ARG A 251 34.36 12.28 -15.82
C ARG A 251 33.79 10.97 -15.27
N GLY A 252 33.68 9.99 -16.16
CA GLY A 252 33.75 8.58 -15.78
C GLY A 252 35.22 8.23 -15.58
N GLN A 253 35.60 7.83 -14.38
CA GLN A 253 36.78 6.99 -14.19
C GLN A 253 36.26 5.56 -14.18
N HIS A 254 36.33 4.92 -15.33
CA HIS A 254 36.12 3.49 -15.47
C HIS A 254 37.41 2.78 -15.06
N SER A 255 37.37 2.02 -13.97
CA SER A 255 38.34 0.94 -13.75
C SER A 255 37.95 -0.23 -14.65
N GLY A 256 38.33 -0.14 -15.92
CA GLY A 256 38.49 -1.32 -16.77
C GLY A 256 39.80 -1.98 -16.39
N GLY A 257 39.74 -3.25 -15.99
CA GLY A 257 40.94 -4.06 -15.78
C GLY A 257 41.58 -4.43 -17.12
N ASP A 258 42.92 -4.43 -17.11
CA ASP A 258 43.74 -5.41 -17.79
C ASP A 258 44.15 -6.49 -16.76
#